data_AF-A0A2E7HUL0-F1
#
_entry.id   AF-A0A2E7HUL0-F1
#
_cell.length_a   1.000
_cell.length_b   1.000
_cell.length_c   1.000
_cell.angle_alpha   90.00
_cell.angle_beta   90.00
_cell.angle_gamma   90.00
#
_symmetry.space_group_name_H-M   'P 1'
#
loop_
_entity.id
_entity.type
_entity.pdbx_description
1 polymer ?
#
loop_
_entity_poly.entity_id
_entity_poly.type
_entity_poly.pdbx_seq_one_letter_code
_entity_poly.pdbx_strand_id
1 'polypeptide(L)'
;MGFIPSKLAEAHSAGDISFLLERNRVLRQYERGELTRHDICDAHSELLRAAHHYSEHTTDTCPVCDKEAIRIVSYVFGPRLPSHGRCVNSSGDLDRIRKRKGTFTCYMVEVCTQCSWNHLLRSYTL
;
A
#
# COMPACT_ATOMS: atom_id res chain seq x y z
N MET A 1 -21.11 9.72 25.04
CA MET A 1 -19.69 9.74 24.62
C MET A 1 -19.69 10.02 23.12
N GLY A 2 -19.44 11.27 22.75
CA GLY A 2 -19.61 11.76 21.38
C GLY A 2 -18.45 11.33 20.48
N PHE A 3 -18.79 10.82 19.30
CA PHE A 3 -17.88 10.78 18.18
C PHE A 3 -17.43 12.22 17.90
N ILE A 4 -16.14 12.52 18.03
CA ILE A 4 -15.58 13.82 17.64
C ILE A 4 -14.94 13.62 16.27
N PRO A 5 -15.58 14.07 15.16
CA PRO A 5 -15.06 13.85 13.80
C PRO A 5 -13.79 14.65 13.48
N SER A 6 -13.35 15.54 14.38
CA SER A 6 -12.33 16.55 14.10
C SER A 6 -10.90 16.04 13.95
N LYS A 7 -10.63 14.74 14.22
CA LYS A 7 -9.34 14.11 13.92
C LYS A 7 -9.27 13.45 12.54
N LEU A 8 -10.39 13.36 11.81
CA LEU A 8 -10.44 12.78 10.46
C LEU A 8 -10.29 13.82 9.34
N ALA A 9 -10.22 15.10 9.68
CA ALA A 9 -10.14 16.19 8.72
C ALA A 9 -8.78 16.91 8.82
N GLU A 10 -7.67 16.16 8.77
CA GLU A 10 -6.48 16.74 8.14
C GLU A 10 -6.85 16.95 6.67
N ALA A 11 -6.94 18.22 6.27
CA ALA A 11 -7.37 18.65 4.96
C ALA A 11 -6.38 18.16 3.88
N HIS A 12 -6.58 16.93 3.40
CA HIS A 12 -6.05 16.48 2.13
C HIS A 12 -7.05 16.92 1.04
N SER A 13 -6.79 18.07 0.40
CA SER A 13 -7.58 18.57 -0.73
C SER A 13 -7.37 17.76 -2.03
N ALA A 14 -6.97 16.50 -1.90
CA ALA A 14 -6.56 15.62 -2.98
C ALA A 14 -7.26 14.27 -2.76
N GLY A 15 -7.97 13.76 -3.76
CA GLY A 15 -8.81 12.57 -3.64
C GLY A 15 -8.06 11.39 -3.03
N ASP A 16 -8.65 10.81 -1.98
CA ASP A 16 -8.13 9.67 -1.24
C ASP A 16 -9.06 8.47 -1.42
N ILE A 17 -8.50 7.34 -1.80
CA ILE A 17 -9.25 6.11 -2.03
C ILE A 17 -8.64 5.01 -1.16
N SER A 18 -9.47 4.42 -0.31
CA SER A 18 -9.11 3.23 0.46
C SER A 18 -9.62 1.95 -0.22
N PHE A 19 -8.79 0.93 -0.22
CA PHE A 19 -9.06 -0.38 -0.83
C PHE A 19 -9.25 -1.48 0.22
N LEU A 20 -9.46 -1.12 1.49
CA LEU A 20 -9.62 -2.06 2.60
C LEU A 20 -10.87 -2.94 2.47
N LEU A 21 -11.94 -2.43 1.85
CA LEU A 21 -13.16 -3.22 1.61
C LEU A 21 -12.89 -4.37 0.64
N GLU A 22 -12.14 -4.11 -0.43
CA GLU A 22 -11.76 -5.14 -1.40
C GLU A 22 -10.76 -6.12 -0.78
N ARG A 23 -9.77 -5.61 -0.02
CA ARG A 23 -8.83 -6.44 0.76
C ARG A 23 -9.55 -7.45 1.63
N ASN A 24 -10.51 -6.96 2.43
CA ASN A 24 -11.27 -7.81 3.35
C ASN A 24 -12.22 -8.75 2.62
N ARG A 25 -12.66 -8.41 1.40
CA ARG A 25 -13.44 -9.32 0.57
C ARG A 25 -12.57 -10.48 0.08
N VAL A 26 -11.39 -10.20 -0.47
CA VAL A 26 -10.43 -11.22 -0.95
C VAL A 26 -10.06 -12.18 0.18
N LEU A 27 -9.73 -11.65 1.36
CA LEU A 27 -9.39 -12.48 2.52
C LEU A 27 -10.56 -13.38 2.94
N ARG A 28 -11.80 -12.87 2.97
CA ARG A 28 -12.98 -13.69 3.29
C ARG A 28 -13.26 -14.77 2.23
N GLN A 29 -12.99 -14.50 0.96
CA GLN A 29 -13.13 -15.50 -0.10
C GLN A 29 -12.08 -16.61 0.05
N TYR A 30 -10.84 -16.24 0.39
CA TYR A 30 -9.78 -17.19 0.71
C TYR A 30 -10.12 -18.04 1.95
N GLU A 31 -10.61 -17.42 3.04
CA GLU A 31 -11.07 -18.13 4.25
C GLU A 31 -12.20 -19.13 3.95
N ARG A 32 -13.08 -18.80 2.99
CA ARG A 32 -14.16 -19.69 2.53
C ARG A 32 -13.71 -20.77 1.55
N GLY A 33 -12.44 -20.77 1.14
CA GLY A 33 -11.89 -21.70 0.16
C GLY A 33 -12.32 -21.43 -1.28
N GLU A 34 -12.88 -20.26 -1.58
CA GLU A 34 -13.28 -19.85 -2.94
C GLU A 34 -12.07 -19.43 -3.79
N LEU A 35 -11.03 -18.94 -3.12
CA LEU A 35 -9.74 -18.61 -3.72
C LEU A 35 -8.67 -19.54 -3.14
N THR A 36 -7.76 -19.98 -3.99
CA THR A 36 -6.57 -20.69 -3.56
C THR A 36 -5.48 -19.71 -3.17
N ARG A 37 -4.46 -20.22 -2.46
CA ARG A 37 -3.30 -19.41 -2.11
C ARG A 37 -2.61 -18.86 -3.36
N HIS A 38 -2.52 -19.61 -4.46
CA HIS A 38 -1.86 -19.14 -5.69
C HIS A 38 -2.62 -18.01 -6.38
N ASP A 39 -3.93 -17.88 -6.14
CA ASP A 39 -4.76 -16.82 -6.73
C ASP A 39 -4.53 -15.45 -6.05
N ILE A 40 -4.02 -15.46 -4.82
CA ILE A 40 -3.86 -14.24 -3.99
C ILE A 40 -2.41 -13.96 -3.59
N CYS A 41 -1.52 -14.93 -3.77
CA CYS A 41 -0.10 -14.84 -3.45
C CYS A 41 0.73 -14.76 -4.73
N ASP A 42 0.47 -13.73 -5.53
CA ASP A 42 1.02 -13.54 -6.87
C ASP A 42 1.90 -12.28 -6.98
N ALA A 43 2.36 -11.72 -5.85
CA ALA A 43 3.21 -10.53 -5.85
C ALA A 43 4.39 -10.67 -6.81
N HIS A 44 4.44 -9.76 -7.78
CA HIS A 44 5.49 -9.75 -8.80
C HIS A 44 6.88 -9.56 -8.18
N SER A 45 7.91 -10.12 -8.80
CA SER A 45 9.29 -10.09 -8.30
C SER A 45 9.82 -8.68 -8.00
N GLU A 46 9.47 -7.71 -8.85
CA GLU A 46 9.81 -6.29 -8.62
C GLU A 46 9.15 -5.69 -7.38
N LEU A 47 7.90 -6.09 -7.08
CA LEU A 47 7.22 -5.66 -5.86
C LEU A 47 7.87 -6.27 -4.62
N LEU A 48 8.25 -7.55 -4.68
CA LEU A 48 9.00 -8.21 -3.62
C LEU A 48 10.37 -7.55 -3.40
N ARG A 49 11.09 -7.23 -4.48
CA ARG A 49 12.36 -6.49 -4.42
C ARG A 49 12.19 -5.14 -3.74
N ALA A 50 11.13 -4.41 -4.08
CA ALA A 50 10.81 -3.14 -3.42
C ALA A 50 10.44 -3.34 -1.95
N ALA A 51 9.69 -4.40 -1.61
CA ALA A 51 9.37 -4.73 -0.23
C ALA A 51 10.61 -5.08 0.61
N HIS A 52 11.66 -5.67 0.02
CA HIS A 52 12.89 -5.96 0.75
C HIS A 52 13.75 -4.73 1.06
N HIS A 53 13.69 -3.68 0.23
CA HIS A 53 14.66 -2.57 0.29
C HIS A 53 14.03 -1.19 0.54
N TYR A 54 12.77 -0.99 0.16
CA TYR A 54 12.10 0.31 0.07
C TYR A 54 10.68 0.27 0.66
N SER A 55 10.52 -0.38 1.81
CA SER A 55 9.24 -0.49 2.52
C SER A 55 9.27 0.09 3.92
N GLU A 56 8.09 0.41 4.43
CA GLU A 56 7.84 0.60 5.85
C GLU A 56 7.48 -0.74 6.51
N HIS A 57 8.04 -1.01 7.69
CA HIS A 57 7.75 -2.20 8.46
C HIS A 57 6.48 -1.99 9.29
N THR A 58 5.52 -2.93 9.22
CA THR A 58 4.35 -2.92 10.09
C THR A 58 4.51 -3.91 11.23
N THR A 59 3.73 -3.74 12.29
CA THR A 59 3.61 -4.73 13.38
C THR A 59 2.64 -5.87 13.05
N ASP A 60 1.79 -5.67 12.04
CA ASP A 60 0.77 -6.63 11.66
C ASP A 60 1.38 -7.82 10.91
N THR A 61 0.94 -9.04 11.26
CA THR A 61 1.35 -10.29 10.61
C THR A 61 0.59 -10.51 9.31
N CYS A 62 1.19 -11.25 8.39
CA CYS A 62 0.54 -11.59 7.12
C CYS A 62 -0.75 -12.38 7.33
N PRO A 63 -1.91 -11.89 6.84
CA PRO A 63 -3.21 -12.53 7.05
C PRO A 63 -3.39 -13.85 6.28
N VAL A 64 -2.43 -14.21 5.42
CA VAL A 64 -2.49 -15.43 4.60
C VAL A 64 -1.62 -16.54 5.15
N CYS A 65 -0.43 -16.22 5.68
CA CYS A 65 0.53 -17.23 6.12
C CYS A 65 0.92 -17.14 7.59
N ASP A 66 0.62 -16.05 8.29
CA ASP A 66 0.95 -15.81 9.71
C ASP A 66 2.45 -15.97 10.08
N LYS A 67 3.35 -15.97 9.09
CA LYS A 67 4.78 -16.27 9.29
C LYS A 67 5.67 -15.03 9.43
N GLU A 68 5.28 -13.93 8.82
CA GLU A 68 6.12 -12.73 8.66
C GLU A 68 5.26 -11.48 8.79
N ALA A 69 5.84 -10.40 9.31
CA ALA A 69 5.20 -9.10 9.32
C ALA A 69 4.97 -8.57 7.90
N ILE A 70 3.82 -7.93 7.70
CA ILE A 70 3.52 -7.21 6.47
C ILE A 70 4.49 -6.04 6.31
N ARG A 71 4.76 -5.69 5.05
CA ARG A 71 5.53 -4.52 4.66
C ARG A 71 4.67 -3.64 3.78
N ILE A 72 4.78 -2.32 3.94
CA ILE A 72 4.07 -1.37 3.09
C ILE A 72 5.06 -0.74 2.12
N VAL A 73 4.80 -0.89 0.83
CA VAL A 73 5.57 -0.27 -0.24
C VAL A 73 4.76 0.90 -0.79
N SER A 74 5.37 2.09 -0.83
CA SER A 74 4.74 3.29 -1.39
C SER A 74 5.34 3.62 -2.74
N TYR A 75 4.52 3.61 -3.78
CA TYR A 75 4.90 4.00 -5.15
C TYR A 75 4.31 5.35 -5.49
N VAL A 76 5.16 6.26 -5.97
CA VAL A 76 4.73 7.57 -6.45
C VAL A 76 4.88 7.65 -7.95
N PHE A 77 3.80 8.04 -8.62
CA PHE A 77 3.73 8.30 -10.06
C PHE A 77 3.45 9.77 -10.30
N GLY A 78 3.92 10.30 -11.43
CA GLY A 78 3.68 11.67 -11.82
C GLY A 78 4.70 12.17 -12.85
N PRO A 79 4.61 13.44 -13.25
CA PRO A 79 5.47 14.01 -14.28
C PRO A 79 6.93 14.01 -13.85
N ARG A 80 7.83 13.70 -14.79
CA ARG A 80 9.30 13.65 -14.58
C ARG A 80 9.76 12.60 -13.56
N LEU A 81 8.89 11.65 -13.22
CA LEU A 81 9.27 10.39 -12.57
C LEU A 81 9.41 9.30 -13.64
N PRO A 82 10.15 8.21 -13.35
CA PRO A 82 10.19 7.05 -14.23
C PRO A 82 8.79 6.48 -14.49
N SER A 83 8.60 5.84 -15.65
CA SER A 83 7.31 5.22 -16.02
C SER A 83 6.88 4.11 -15.06
N HIS A 84 7.83 3.41 -14.44
CA HIS A 84 7.60 2.40 -13.41
C HIS A 84 7.31 3.00 -12.02
N GLY A 85 7.23 4.33 -11.91
CA GLY A 85 7.08 5.04 -10.65
C GLY A 85 8.36 5.07 -9.84
N ARG A 86 8.31 5.74 -8.68
CA ARG A 86 9.41 5.79 -7.72
C ARG A 86 8.95 5.22 -6.39
N CYS A 87 9.69 4.25 -5.85
CA CYS A 87 9.49 3.79 -4.48
C CYS A 87 9.93 4.87 -3.50
N VAL A 88 9.12 5.10 -2.47
CA VAL A 88 9.41 6.06 -1.41
C VAL A 88 9.31 5.36 -0.06
N ASN A 89 10.38 5.47 0.74
CA ASN A 89 10.50 4.82 2.05
C ASN A 89 10.73 5.82 3.20
N SER A 90 10.68 7.13 2.92
CA SER A 90 10.92 8.18 3.90
C SER A 90 9.96 9.35 3.69
N SER A 91 9.46 9.90 4.79
CA SER A 91 8.65 11.13 4.80
C SER A 91 9.34 12.29 4.08
N GLY A 92 10.67 12.42 4.22
CA GLY A 92 11.44 13.46 3.57
C GLY A 92 11.44 13.36 2.03
N ASP A 93 11.34 12.15 1.48
CA ASP A 93 11.24 11.95 0.03
C ASP A 93 9.84 12.25 -0.50
N LEU A 94 8.79 11.94 0.27
CA LEU A 94 7.42 12.36 -0.06
C LEU A 94 7.30 13.90 -0.07
N ASP A 95 7.85 14.58 0.94
CA ASP A 95 7.80 16.05 1.03
C ASP A 95 8.57 16.73 -0.10
N ARG A 96 9.68 16.13 -0.55
CA ARG A 96 10.41 16.60 -1.74
C ARG A 96 9.58 16.47 -3.01
N ILE A 97 8.74 15.43 -3.12
CA ILE A 97 7.88 15.24 -4.29
C ILE A 97 6.70 16.22 -4.25
N ARG A 98 6.07 16.41 -3.08
CA ARG A 98 4.98 17.40 -2.88
C ARG A 98 5.35 18.82 -3.28
N LYS A 99 6.62 19.21 -3.11
CA LYS A 99 7.12 20.54 -3.50
C LYS A 99 7.32 20.71 -5.01
N ARG A 100 7.24 19.64 -5.81
CA ARG A 100 7.44 19.70 -7.26
C ARG A 100 6.16 20.18 -7.94
N LYS A 101 6.31 20.89 -9.06
CA LYS A 101 5.18 21.24 -9.91
C LYS A 101 4.69 20.00 -10.66
N GLY A 102 3.42 19.65 -10.48
CA GLY A 102 2.75 18.53 -11.14
C GLY A 102 1.77 17.83 -10.21
N THR A 103 0.88 17.01 -10.79
CA THR A 103 0.02 16.11 -10.02
C THR A 103 0.76 14.79 -9.83
N PHE A 104 0.94 14.38 -8.58
CA PHE A 104 1.56 13.11 -8.23
C PHE A 104 0.54 12.24 -7.51
N THR A 105 0.57 10.94 -7.76
CA THR A 105 -0.30 9.97 -7.10
C THR A 105 0.56 8.94 -6.38
N CYS A 106 0.28 8.76 -5.09
CA CYS A 106 0.91 7.77 -4.25
C CYS A 106 0.00 6.55 -4.10
N TYR A 107 0.55 5.35 -4.29
CA TYR A 107 -0.11 4.07 -4.07
C TYR A 107 0.62 3.32 -2.96
N MET A 108 -0.11 2.95 -1.92
CA MET A 108 0.41 2.18 -0.80
C MET A 108 -0.03 0.72 -0.95
N VAL A 109 0.92 -0.19 -1.09
CA VAL A 109 0.66 -1.62 -1.29
C VAL A 109 1.21 -2.38 -0.09
N GLU A 110 0.37 -3.19 0.56
CA GLU A 110 0.87 -4.18 1.53
C GLU A 110 1.44 -5.38 0.78
N VAL A 111 2.54 -5.93 1.30
CA VAL A 111 3.26 -7.06 0.70
C VAL A 111 3.79 -7.96 1.81
N CYS A 112 3.64 -9.27 1.64
CA CYS A 112 4.35 -10.27 2.43
C CYS A 112 5.50 -10.85 1.62
N THR A 113 6.74 -10.70 2.11
CA THR A 113 7.94 -11.22 1.44
C THR A 113 8.11 -12.74 1.59
N GLN A 114 7.29 -13.39 2.42
CA GLN A 114 7.35 -14.84 2.64
C GLN A 114 6.42 -15.59 1.68
N CYS A 115 5.15 -15.19 1.63
CA CYS A 115 4.14 -15.89 0.85
C CYS A 115 3.81 -15.21 -0.47
N SER A 116 4.32 -14.01 -0.75
CA SER A 116 3.96 -13.22 -1.93
C SER A 116 2.52 -12.70 -1.95
N TRP A 117 1.85 -12.60 -0.80
CA TRP A 117 0.61 -11.83 -0.69
C TRP A 117 0.88 -10.36 -0.98
N ASN A 118 -0.02 -9.71 -1.73
CA ASN A 118 -0.06 -8.26 -1.84
C ASN A 118 -1.47 -7.73 -2.02
N HIS A 119 -1.71 -6.51 -1.53
CA HIS A 119 -2.96 -5.80 -1.78
C HIS A 119 -2.74 -4.29 -1.77
N LEU A 120 -3.42 -3.56 -2.66
CA LEU A 120 -3.42 -2.09 -2.61
C LEU A 120 -4.21 -1.66 -1.37
N LEU A 121 -3.65 -0.80 -0.52
CA LEU A 121 -4.31 -0.30 0.68
C LEU A 121 -4.99 1.04 0.45
N ARG A 122 -4.25 1.95 -0.20
CA ARG A 122 -4.65 3.36 -0.35
C ARG A 122 -4.04 3.94 -1.60
N SER A 123 -4.77 4.84 -2.25
CA SER A 123 -4.21 5.74 -3.26
C SER A 123 -4.62 7.17 -2.96
N TYR A 124 -3.69 8.11 -3.03
CA TYR A 124 -3.97 9.52 -2.78
C TYR A 124 -3.09 10.41 -3.63
N THR A 125 -3.58 11.62 -3.90
CA THR A 125 -2.81 12.64 -4.64
C THR A 125 -1.92 13.43 -3.66
N LEU A 126 -0.69 13.73 -4.08
CA LEU A 126 0.33 14.46 -3.32
C LEU A 126 0.37 15.95 -3.69
#